data_AF-A0A8S2ZC44-F1
#
_entry.id   AF-A0A8S2ZC44-F1
#
_cell.length_a   1.000
_cell.length_b   1.000
_cell.length_c   1.000
_cell.angle_alpha   90.00
_cell.angle_beta   90.00
_cell.angle_gamma   90.00
#
_symmetry.space_group_name_H-M   'P 1'
#
loop_
_entity.id
_entity.type
_entity.pdbx_description
1 polymer ?
#
loop_
_entity_poly.entity_id
_entity_poly.type
_entity_poly.pdbx_seq_one_letter_code
_entity_poly.pdbx_strand_id
1 'polypeptide(L)' 'MTMATTTLCPDCDKQEGIVPCLGCKKIFCVKHFQIHRQNLSVELENVVTRRNTLQEYYFNTVASSFDPTKFEAWN' A
#
# COMPACT_ATOMS: atom_id res chain seq x y z
N MET A 1 21.57 13.71 -33.20
CA MET A 1 20.25 14.31 -32.91
C MET A 1 19.63 13.53 -31.77
N THR A 2 19.69 14.04 -30.54
CA THR A 2 19.03 13.40 -29.38
C THR A 2 17.57 13.83 -29.38
N MET A 3 16.65 12.87 -29.61
CA MET A 3 15.22 13.13 -29.52
C MET A 3 14.87 13.52 -28.08
N ALA A 4 14.28 14.70 -27.89
CA ALA A 4 13.68 15.07 -26.64
C ALA A 4 12.47 14.15 -26.41
N THR A 5 12.61 13.16 -25.55
CA THR A 5 11.49 12.30 -25.15
C THR A 5 10.54 13.12 -24.29
N THR A 6 9.41 13.53 -24.85
CA THR A 6 8.32 14.18 -24.12
C THR A 6 7.67 13.16 -23.19
N THR A 7 7.81 13.36 -21.88
CA THR A 7 7.20 12.49 -20.88
C THR A 7 5.71 12.80 -20.76
N LEU A 8 4.85 11.83 -21.08
CA LEU A 8 3.39 11.97 -21.04
C LEU A 8 2.79 11.26 -19.83
N CYS A 9 1.64 11.74 -19.37
CA CYS A 9 0.84 11.00 -18.40
C CYS A 9 0.33 9.69 -19.03
N PRO A 10 0.58 8.52 -18.43
CA PRO A 10 0.20 7.22 -19.00
C PRO A 10 -1.32 6.98 -19.03
N ASP A 11 -2.09 7.76 -18.27
CA ASP A 11 -3.54 7.57 -18.15
C ASP A 11 -4.34 8.44 -19.14
N CYS A 12 -3.73 9.48 -19.73
CA CYS A 12 -4.42 10.37 -20.67
C CYS A 12 -3.57 10.98 -21.78
N ASP A 13 -2.29 10.59 -21.88
CA ASP A 13 -1.33 11.04 -22.88
C ASP A 13 -1.11 12.57 -22.94
N LYS A 14 -1.44 13.29 -21.86
CA LYS A 14 -1.22 14.73 -21.74
C LYS A 14 0.13 15.04 -21.07
N GLN A 15 0.80 16.09 -21.56
CA GLN A 15 2.07 16.57 -21.02
C GLN A 15 1.92 17.71 -19.99
N GLU A 16 0.71 18.19 -19.73
CA GLU A 16 0.51 19.34 -18.86
C GLU A 16 0.73 18.97 -17.39
N GLY A 17 1.66 19.68 -16.73
CA GLY A 17 1.89 19.57 -15.29
C GLY A 17 2.26 18.14 -14.86
N ILE A 18 3.42 17.68 -15.31
CA ILE A 18 3.91 16.33 -15.02
C ILE A 18 4.51 16.26 -13.61
N VAL A 19 4.02 15.31 -12.82
CA VAL A 19 4.41 15.08 -11.42
C VAL A 19 4.88 13.62 -11.25
N PRO A 20 6.08 13.39 -10.69
CA PRO A 20 6.56 12.04 -10.39
C PRO A 20 6.03 11.53 -9.04
N CYS A 21 5.61 10.27 -9.00
CA CYS A 21 5.45 9.50 -7.78
C CYS A 21 6.73 8.68 -7.52
N LEU A 22 7.51 9.07 -6.50
CA LEU A 22 8.78 8.41 -6.17
C LEU A 22 8.59 6.98 -5.63
N GLY A 23 7.50 6.75 -4.89
CA GLY A 23 7.18 5.42 -4.35
C GLY A 23 6.86 4.40 -5.43
N CYS A 24 6.02 4.77 -6.40
CA CYS A 24 5.64 3.88 -7.49
C CYS A 24 6.58 3.96 -8.70
N LYS A 25 7.53 4.90 -8.72
CA LYS A 25 8.42 5.20 -9.87
C LYS A 25 7.65 5.45 -11.17
N LYS A 26 6.50 6.12 -11.05
CA LYS A 26 5.60 6.46 -12.16
C LYS A 26 5.43 7.96 -12.26
N ILE A 27 5.00 8.42 -13.43
CA ILE A 27 4.85 9.83 -13.76
C ILE A 27 3.41 10.06 -14.18
N PHE A 28 2.79 11.17 -13.75
CA PHE A 28 1.38 11.47 -14.01
C PHE A 28 1.19 12.95 -14.33
N CYS A 29 0.10 13.32 -14.99
CA CYS A 29 -0.37 14.71 -14.93
C CYS A 29 -0.96 14.99 -13.53
N VAL A 30 -1.09 16.26 -13.17
CA VAL A 30 -1.61 16.67 -11.84
C VAL A 30 -2.92 15.96 -11.47
N LYS A 31 -3.87 15.85 -12.41
CA LYS A 31 -5.16 15.19 -12.17
C LYS A 31 -4.99 13.71 -11.79
N HIS A 32 -4.27 12.95 -12.60
CA HIS A 32 -4.09 11.52 -12.35
C HIS A 32 -3.15 11.25 -11.17
N PHE A 33 -2.24 12.17 -10.87
CA PHE A 33 -1.45 12.11 -9.64
C PHE A 33 -2.35 12.18 -8.39
N GLN A 34 -3.36 13.07 -8.37
CA GLN A 34 -4.30 13.17 -7.25
C GLN A 34 -5.15 11.90 -7.11
N ILE A 35 -5.65 11.36 -8.22
CA ILE A 35 -6.41 10.10 -8.24
C ILE A 35 -5.54 8.95 -7.74
N HIS A 36 -4.31 8.84 -8.25
CA HIS A 36 -3.34 7.83 -7.81
C HIS A 36 -3.08 7.90 -6.30
N ARG A 37 -2.88 9.11 -5.76
CA ARG A 37 -2.69 9.33 -4.32
C ARG A 37 -3.91 8.89 -3.51
N GLN A 38 -5.12 9.20 -3.96
CA GLN A 38 -6.35 8.78 -3.29
C GLN A 38 -6.50 7.26 -3.27
N ASN A 39 -6.23 6.60 -4.39
CA ASN A 39 -6.28 5.14 -4.48
C ASN A 39 -5.28 4.48 -3.51
N LEU A 40 -4.05 5.00 -3.42
CA LEU A 40 -3.06 4.51 -2.46
C LEU A 40 -3.50 4.69 -1.00
N SER A 41 -4.19 5.78 -0.67
CA SER A 41 -4.75 5.97 0.67
C SER A 41 -5.79 4.90 1.01
N VAL A 42 -6.69 4.60 0.06
CA VAL A 42 -7.72 3.55 0.24
C VAL A 42 -7.06 2.17 0.38
N GLU A 43 -6.05 1.86 -0.43
CA GLU A 43 -5.28 0.62 -0.30
C GLU A 43 -4.62 0.49 1.08
N LEU A 44 -4.04 1.58 1.60
CA LEU A 44 -3.43 1.60 2.93
C LEU A 44 -4.46 1.36 4.03
N GLU A 45 -5.64 1.99 3.96
CA GLU A 45 -6.74 1.76 4.91
C GLU A 45 -7.18 0.29 4.93
N ASN A 46 -7.24 -0.36 3.75
CA ASN A 46 -7.55 -1.78 3.64
C ASN A 46 -6.48 -2.66 4.29
N VAL A 47 -5.19 -2.35 4.10
CA VAL A 47 -4.08 -3.06 4.75
C VAL A 47 -4.16 -2.93 6.27
N VAL A 48 -4.41 -1.72 6.79
CA VAL A 48 -4.54 -1.47 8.22
C VAL A 48 -5.73 -2.23 8.81
N THR A 49 -6.87 -2.22 8.12
CA THR A 49 -8.07 -2.96 8.53
C THR A 49 -7.79 -4.44 8.62
N ARG A 50 -7.19 -5.03 7.58
CA ARG A 50 -6.85 -6.46 7.56
C ARG A 50 -5.87 -6.83 8.67
N ARG A 51 -4.86 -5.99 8.93
CA ARG A 51 -3.93 -6.18 10.05
C ARG A 51 -4.69 -6.23 11.38
N ASN A 52 -5.61 -5.28 11.62
CA ASN A 52 -6.38 -5.22 12.86
C ASN A 52 -7.22 -6.47 13.07
N THR A 53 -7.92 -6.92 12.02
CA THR A 53 -8.72 -8.15 12.07
C THR A 53 -7.86 -9.36 12.41
N LEU A 54 -6.66 -9.48 11.83
CA LEU A 54 -5.73 -10.57 12.14
C LEU A 54 -5.22 -10.51 13.58
N GLN A 55 -4.89 -9.32 14.08
CA GLN A 55 -4.47 -9.14 15.46
C GLN A 55 -5.59 -9.52 16.43
N GLU A 56 -6.81 -9.04 16.19
CA GLU A 56 -7.97 -9.37 17.00
C GLU A 56 -8.25 -10.88 17.00
N TYR A 57 -8.22 -11.53 15.83
CA TYR A 57 -8.35 -12.97 15.74
C TYR A 57 -7.29 -13.69 16.57
N TYR A 58 -6.01 -13.31 16.44
CA TYR A 58 -4.92 -13.93 17.18
C TYR A 58 -5.12 -13.81 18.69
N PHE A 59 -5.43 -12.62 19.20
CA PHE A 59 -5.64 -12.40 20.63
C PHE A 59 -6.84 -13.18 21.15
N ASN A 60 -7.96 -13.15 20.43
CA ASN A 60 -9.21 -13.74 20.90
C ASN A 60 -9.27 -15.26 20.75
N THR A 61 -8.48 -15.86 19.85
CA THR A 61 -8.57 -17.31 19.56
C THR A 61 -7.30 -18.08 19.88
N VAL A 62 -6.12 -17.52 19.59
CA VAL A 62 -4.84 -18.23 19.75
C VAL A 62 -4.25 -17.93 21.11
N ALA A 63 -4.08 -16.66 21.47
CA ALA A 63 -3.47 -16.29 22.74
C ALA A 63 -4.36 -16.63 23.94
N SER A 64 -5.68 -16.46 23.81
CA SER A 64 -6.65 -16.81 24.85
C SER A 64 -6.75 -18.31 25.13
N SER A 65 -6.48 -19.15 24.13
CA SER A 65 -6.52 -20.62 24.26
C SER A 65 -5.15 -21.23 24.58
N PHE A 66 -4.09 -20.41 24.59
CA PHE A 66 -2.75 -20.83 24.95
C PHE A 66 -2.65 -21.05 26.46
N ASP A 67 -2.54 -22.31 26.86
CA ASP A 67 -2.22 -22.71 28.22
C ASP A 67 -0.71 -23.04 28.30
N PRO A 68 0.11 -22.13 28.85
CA PRO A 68 1.55 -22.36 28.97
C PRO A 68 1.90 -23.53 29.90
N THR A 69 0.97 -24.00 30.74
CA THR A 69 1.20 -25.10 31.68
C THR A 69 0.97 -26.48 31.06
N LYS A 70 0.36 -26.54 29.86
CA LYS A 70 0.15 -27.79 29.11
C LYS A 70 1.39 -28.33 28.40
N PHE A 71 2.45 -27.54 28.30
CA PHE A 71 3.71 -27.97 27.71
C PHE A 71 4.70 -28.15 28.85
N GLU A 72 5.08 -29.41 29.14
CA GLU A 72 6.15 -29.69 30.09
C GLU A 72 7.43 -29.00 29.61
N ALA A 73 8.03 -28.20 30.50
CA ALA A 73 9.32 -27.59 30.23
C ALA A 73 10.32 -28.71 29.90
N TRP A 74 10.93 -28.65 28.72
CA TRP A 74 12.03 -29.54 28.38
C TRP A 74 13.18 -29.25 29.35
N ASN A 75 13.41 -30.17 30.29
CA ASN A 75 14.59 -30.23 31.15
C ASN A 75 15.79 -30.76 30.37
#